data_AF-A0ABD6IM22-F1
#
_entry.id   AF-A0ABD6IM22-F1
#
_cell.length_a   1.000
_cell.length_b   1.000
_cell.length_c   1.000
_cell.angle_alpha   90.00
_cell.angle_beta   90.00
_cell.angle_gamma   90.00
#
_symmetry.space_group_name_H-M   'P 1'
#
loop_
_entity.id
_entity.type
_entity.pdbx_description
1 polymer ?
#
loop_
_entity_poly.entity_id
_entity_poly.type
_entity_poly.pdbx_seq_one_letter_code
_entity_poly.pdbx_strand_id
1 'polypeptide(L)'
;VQWPGADAPAAGAPRTAAVGFAGWRTTPVAGQSDAPRCAFGAGRLLCAGAGQAYALDPRGGRVLWRHPFTGARWSAAPAVSGGLVQVRDEAGDVVALDPDTGRTHWRRTLPTGAGTQYADGTLLVTAADGTVTGVDSASGRTRWSHRLPGTGRPGVDSYPGGGAAYASTASADGRSTRVVAFDPRTGAVRWDTRLTGLLRPVGAADGTVFFVSADPVYGDTDAVVRYDAATRAVRRVPLPAPRPDVHAVVREGVVYLLDVNGGLDAVDTAAGKRLWHLETSVSRGSALVAGDRYLYFSAGDGRLLAVDARGGRLAGQTPARPGDGTARIAALRAAPVLAAPQVFATAPDGSVSALDGRDPSAW
;
A
#
# COMPACT_ATOMS: atom_id res chain seq x y z
N VAL A 1 27.78 -2.29 -66.20
CA VAL A 1 27.49 -3.74 -66.27
C VAL A 1 28.75 -4.44 -65.81
N GLN A 2 28.81 -5.27 -64.77
CA GLN A 2 27.77 -6.05 -64.07
C GLN A 2 28.15 -6.22 -62.57
N TRP A 3 27.20 -6.57 -61.70
CA TRP A 3 27.47 -7.02 -60.31
C TRP A 3 28.00 -8.46 -60.27
N PRO A 4 28.81 -8.82 -59.25
CA PRO A 4 28.32 -9.75 -58.21
C PRO A 4 28.79 -9.32 -56.79
N GLY A 5 28.22 -9.77 -55.68
CA GLY A 5 27.03 -10.60 -55.43
C GLY A 5 26.62 -10.41 -53.96
N ALA A 6 25.38 -10.73 -53.58
CA ALA A 6 24.89 -10.43 -52.24
C ALA A 6 25.29 -11.49 -51.21
N ASP A 7 25.99 -11.08 -50.14
CA ASP A 7 26.14 -11.91 -48.93
C ASP A 7 24.80 -12.00 -48.18
N ALA A 8 24.39 -13.23 -47.87
CA ALA A 8 23.19 -13.47 -47.06
C ALA A 8 23.41 -13.01 -45.62
N PRO A 9 22.41 -12.38 -44.96
CA PRO A 9 22.54 -12.01 -43.56
C PRO A 9 22.70 -13.26 -42.70
N ALA A 10 23.76 -13.29 -41.90
CA ALA A 10 24.06 -14.38 -41.00
C ALA A 10 22.85 -14.69 -40.09
N ALA A 11 22.52 -15.97 -39.93
CA ALA A 11 21.41 -16.41 -39.10
C ALA A 11 21.58 -15.85 -37.68
N GLY A 12 20.68 -14.94 -37.28
CA GLY A 12 20.71 -14.35 -35.96
C GLY A 12 20.63 -15.46 -34.90
N ALA A 13 21.57 -15.47 -33.96
CA ALA A 13 21.54 -16.37 -32.82
C ALA A 13 20.14 -16.34 -32.17
N PRO A 14 19.60 -17.49 -31.75
CA PRO A 14 18.26 -17.53 -31.17
C PRO A 14 18.22 -16.59 -29.98
N ARG A 15 17.50 -15.47 -30.14
CA ARG A 15 17.16 -14.61 -29.00
C ARG A 15 16.42 -15.50 -28.02
N THR A 16 17.05 -15.79 -26.89
CA THR A 16 16.40 -16.46 -25.78
C THR A 16 15.19 -15.61 -25.43
N ALA A 17 14.00 -16.06 -25.83
CA ALA A 17 12.77 -15.36 -25.49
C ALA A 17 12.73 -15.35 -23.97
N ALA A 18 12.78 -14.15 -23.37
CA ALA A 18 12.60 -14.00 -21.94
C ALA A 18 11.28 -14.69 -21.61
N VAL A 19 11.34 -15.75 -20.78
CA VAL A 19 10.20 -16.62 -20.51
C VAL A 19 9.02 -15.74 -20.14
N GLY A 20 8.03 -15.70 -21.02
CA GLY A 20 6.91 -14.78 -20.89
C GLY A 20 6.22 -15.06 -19.58
N PHE A 21 5.98 -14.02 -18.77
CA PHE A 21 5.14 -14.18 -17.61
C PHE A 21 3.71 -14.45 -18.10
N ALA A 22 3.26 -15.69 -17.99
CA ALA A 22 1.89 -16.06 -18.25
C ALA A 22 1.04 -15.61 -17.05
N GLY A 23 0.14 -14.65 -17.28
CA GLY A 23 -0.84 -14.24 -16.28
C GLY A 23 -1.71 -15.42 -15.85
N TRP A 24 -2.10 -15.44 -14.57
CA TRP A 24 -2.92 -16.52 -14.01
C TRP A 24 -4.08 -15.98 -13.17
N ARG A 25 -5.11 -16.82 -13.00
CA ARG A 25 -6.23 -16.61 -12.08
C ARG A 25 -6.50 -17.89 -11.31
N THR A 26 -6.82 -17.77 -10.03
CA THR A 26 -7.27 -18.87 -9.17
C THR A 26 -8.38 -18.37 -8.23
N THR A 27 -9.16 -19.28 -7.68
CA THR A 27 -10.10 -19.01 -6.59
C THR A 27 -9.64 -19.82 -5.37
N PRO A 28 -8.82 -19.24 -4.48
CA PRO A 28 -8.14 -20.00 -3.43
C PRO A 28 -9.07 -20.62 -2.38
N VAL A 29 -10.27 -20.06 -2.20
CA VAL A 29 -11.29 -20.57 -1.26
C VAL A 29 -12.60 -20.70 -2.02
N ALA A 30 -13.11 -21.92 -2.14
CA ALA A 30 -14.40 -22.16 -2.79
C ALA A 30 -15.55 -21.53 -1.98
N GLY A 31 -16.52 -20.90 -2.66
CA GLY A 31 -17.65 -20.23 -2.02
C GLY A 31 -17.30 -18.93 -1.28
N GLN A 32 -16.12 -18.35 -1.51
CA GLN A 32 -15.78 -17.02 -0.98
C GLN A 32 -16.40 -15.92 -1.85
N SER A 33 -17.20 -15.04 -1.24
CA SER A 33 -17.88 -13.89 -1.88
C SER A 33 -17.36 -12.52 -1.39
N ASP A 34 -16.09 -12.45 -1.00
CA ASP A 34 -15.39 -11.21 -0.64
C ASP A 34 -13.94 -11.24 -1.11
N ALA A 35 -13.38 -10.10 -1.48
CA ALA A 35 -12.04 -9.99 -2.05
C ALA A 35 -10.96 -10.25 -0.97
N PRO A 36 -10.14 -11.32 -1.08
CA PRO A 36 -9.08 -11.56 -0.11
C PRO A 36 -8.07 -10.41 -0.08
N ARG A 37 -7.45 -10.18 1.07
CA ARG A 37 -6.42 -9.16 1.25
C ARG A 37 -5.06 -9.78 1.17
N CYS A 38 -4.23 -9.35 0.23
CA CYS A 38 -2.91 -9.92 0.01
C CYS A 38 -1.77 -8.91 0.24
N ALA A 39 -0.58 -9.46 0.49
CA ALA A 39 0.71 -8.78 0.46
C ALA A 39 1.76 -9.70 -0.17
N PHE A 40 2.85 -9.15 -0.70
CA PHE A 40 3.95 -9.94 -1.26
C PHE A 40 5.20 -9.82 -0.39
N GLY A 41 5.86 -10.94 -0.15
CA GLY A 41 7.10 -10.99 0.61
C GLY A 41 7.53 -12.44 0.87
N ALA A 42 8.78 -12.64 1.29
CA ALA A 42 9.37 -13.98 1.44
C ALA A 42 9.14 -14.89 0.20
N GLY A 43 9.20 -14.30 -1.00
CA GLY A 43 8.99 -14.99 -2.28
C GLY A 43 7.56 -15.48 -2.55
N ARG A 44 6.56 -15.04 -1.79
CA ARG A 44 5.18 -15.55 -1.84
C ARG A 44 4.15 -14.44 -1.89
N LEU A 45 2.99 -14.75 -2.45
CA LEU A 45 1.79 -13.93 -2.31
C LEU A 45 0.99 -14.46 -1.12
N LEU A 46 0.84 -13.64 -0.09
CA LEU A 46 0.31 -14.01 1.22
C LEU A 46 -1.02 -13.31 1.41
N CYS A 47 -2.10 -14.08 1.58
CA CYS A 47 -3.46 -13.57 1.58
C CYS A 47 -4.22 -13.95 2.85
N ALA A 48 -5.18 -13.11 3.25
CA ALA A 48 -6.15 -13.38 4.31
C ALA A 48 -7.57 -13.06 3.83
N GLY A 49 -8.53 -13.90 4.20
CA GLY A 49 -9.94 -13.79 3.83
C GLY A 49 -10.70 -15.06 4.18
N ALA A 50 -12.03 -15.00 4.27
CA ALA A 50 -12.89 -16.17 4.51
C ALA A 50 -12.37 -17.11 5.64
N GLY A 51 -12.11 -16.54 6.83
CA GLY A 51 -11.68 -17.29 8.02
C GLY A 51 -10.26 -17.87 7.99
N GLN A 52 -9.43 -17.59 6.98
CA GLN A 52 -8.10 -18.19 6.87
C GLN A 52 -7.05 -17.22 6.34
N ALA A 53 -5.78 -17.48 6.68
CA ALA A 53 -4.63 -17.00 5.94
C ALA A 53 -4.10 -18.12 5.03
N TYR A 54 -3.51 -17.78 3.90
CA TYR A 54 -2.91 -18.74 2.97
C TYR A 54 -1.80 -18.11 2.13
N ALA A 55 -0.87 -18.94 1.67
CA ALA A 55 0.14 -18.54 0.70
C ALA A 55 -0.19 -19.10 -0.69
N LEU A 56 0.06 -18.29 -1.71
CA LEU A 56 0.03 -18.68 -3.13
C LEU A 56 1.43 -18.61 -3.72
N ASP A 57 1.72 -19.54 -4.62
CA ASP A 57 2.85 -19.45 -5.55
C ASP A 57 2.65 -18.25 -6.48
N PRO A 58 3.50 -17.23 -6.47
CA PRO A 58 3.36 -16.05 -7.33
C PRO A 58 3.49 -16.38 -8.82
N ARG A 59 4.05 -17.54 -9.20
CA ARG A 59 4.25 -17.94 -10.60
C ARG A 59 3.02 -18.59 -11.23
N GLY A 60 2.19 -19.28 -10.44
CA GLY A 60 1.07 -20.07 -10.97
C GLY A 60 -0.20 -20.11 -10.11
N GLY A 61 -0.28 -19.34 -9.03
CA GLY A 61 -1.49 -19.23 -8.20
C GLY A 61 -1.85 -20.49 -7.40
N ARG A 62 -0.96 -21.48 -7.34
CA ARG A 62 -1.18 -22.69 -6.53
C ARG A 62 -1.09 -22.37 -5.04
N VAL A 63 -2.04 -22.85 -4.25
CA VAL A 63 -1.97 -22.76 -2.78
C VAL A 63 -0.79 -23.58 -2.27
N LEU A 64 0.06 -22.94 -1.45
CA LEU A 64 1.23 -23.54 -0.82
C LEU A 64 0.91 -24.08 0.57
N TRP A 65 0.19 -23.29 1.39
CA TRP A 65 -0.30 -23.67 2.72
C TRP A 65 -1.58 -22.89 3.07
N ARG A 66 -2.28 -23.35 4.11
CA ARG A 66 -3.43 -22.67 4.72
C ARG A 66 -3.27 -22.66 6.24
N HIS A 67 -3.67 -21.56 6.87
CA HIS A 67 -3.79 -21.40 8.31
C HIS A 67 -5.23 -20.99 8.63
N PRO A 68 -6.08 -21.92 9.10
CA PRO A 68 -7.46 -21.61 9.46
C PRO A 68 -7.51 -20.85 10.79
N PHE A 69 -8.48 -19.96 10.90
CA PHE A 69 -8.85 -19.30 12.15
C PHE A 69 -10.33 -19.58 12.43
N THR A 70 -10.65 -19.88 13.68
CA THR A 70 -12.04 -20.02 14.13
C THR A 70 -12.75 -18.66 14.09
N GLY A 71 -14.06 -18.65 13.78
CA GLY A 71 -14.94 -17.45 13.84
C GLY A 71 -14.79 -16.41 12.72
N ALA A 72 -13.57 -16.20 12.21
CA ALA A 72 -13.17 -14.91 11.67
C ALA A 72 -13.71 -14.52 10.28
N ARG A 73 -14.00 -13.22 10.14
CA ARG A 73 -14.05 -12.51 8.84
C ARG A 73 -12.94 -11.44 8.81
N TRP A 74 -11.82 -11.76 8.16
CA TRP A 74 -10.65 -10.89 8.04
C TRP A 74 -10.88 -9.70 7.11
N SER A 75 -10.51 -8.50 7.56
CA SER A 75 -10.61 -7.25 6.77
C SER A 75 -9.27 -6.59 6.41
N ALA A 76 -8.16 -7.04 7.01
CA ALA A 76 -6.81 -6.50 6.83
C ALA A 76 -5.91 -7.44 6.03
N ALA A 77 -4.95 -6.88 5.29
CA ALA A 77 -3.90 -7.65 4.63
C ALA A 77 -2.89 -8.21 5.64
N PRO A 78 -2.30 -9.39 5.37
CA PRO A 78 -1.10 -9.83 6.07
C PRO A 78 0.03 -8.81 5.92
N ALA A 79 0.82 -8.63 6.97
CA ALA A 79 2.06 -7.87 6.90
C ALA A 79 3.25 -8.83 6.80
N VAL A 80 4.29 -8.47 6.04
CA VAL A 80 5.55 -9.22 6.02
C VAL A 80 6.61 -8.39 6.72
N SER A 81 7.08 -8.86 7.87
CA SER A 81 8.04 -8.13 8.70
C SER A 81 8.85 -9.10 9.55
N GLY A 82 10.15 -8.85 9.71
CA GLY A 82 11.06 -9.72 10.48
C GLY A 82 11.23 -11.12 9.88
N GLY A 83 10.98 -11.29 8.58
CA GLY A 83 10.97 -12.60 7.92
C GLY A 83 9.70 -13.42 8.10
N LEU A 84 8.72 -12.93 8.88
CA LEU A 84 7.47 -13.62 9.19
C LEU A 84 6.25 -12.93 8.58
N VAL A 85 5.15 -13.69 8.51
CA VAL A 85 3.84 -13.25 8.01
C VAL A 85 2.92 -12.97 9.19
N GLN A 86 2.52 -11.73 9.40
CA GLN A 86 1.77 -11.31 10.59
C GLN A 86 0.33 -10.95 10.24
N VAL A 87 -0.63 -11.50 10.99
CA VAL A 87 -2.06 -11.41 10.73
C VAL A 87 -2.87 -11.23 12.03
N ARG A 88 -3.95 -10.43 11.96
CA ARG A 88 -5.08 -10.38 12.91
C ARG A 88 -4.68 -10.50 14.40
N ASP A 89 -5.37 -11.26 15.26
CA ASP A 89 -6.53 -12.14 15.05
C ASP A 89 -7.89 -11.50 15.47
N GLU A 90 -8.92 -12.29 15.81
CA GLU A 90 -10.27 -11.78 16.17
C GLU A 90 -10.25 -10.94 17.44
N ALA A 91 -9.38 -11.28 18.39
CA ALA A 91 -9.13 -10.47 19.58
C ALA A 91 -8.31 -9.20 19.25
N GLY A 92 -7.80 -9.08 18.02
CA GLY A 92 -6.80 -8.10 17.62
C GLY A 92 -5.35 -8.53 17.89
N ASP A 93 -5.14 -9.76 18.38
CA ASP A 93 -3.86 -10.30 18.84
C ASP A 93 -2.98 -10.79 17.70
N VAL A 94 -1.80 -10.19 17.52
CA VAL A 94 -0.95 -10.50 16.36
C VAL A 94 -0.44 -11.94 16.41
N VAL A 95 -0.75 -12.71 15.37
CA VAL A 95 -0.20 -14.04 15.12
C VAL A 95 0.85 -13.93 14.02
N ALA A 96 2.07 -14.36 14.31
CA ALA A 96 3.16 -14.43 13.34
C ALA A 96 3.35 -15.87 12.86
N LEU A 97 3.27 -16.03 11.55
CA LEU A 97 3.33 -17.29 10.83
C LEU A 97 4.63 -17.39 10.03
N ASP A 98 5.12 -18.62 9.94
CA ASP A 98 6.18 -19.04 9.06
C ASP A 98 5.77 -18.84 7.59
N PRO A 99 6.55 -18.13 6.75
CA PRO A 99 6.16 -17.89 5.37
C PRO A 99 6.16 -19.16 4.50
N ASP A 100 6.95 -20.17 4.87
CA ASP A 100 7.11 -21.41 4.09
C ASP A 100 6.01 -22.43 4.40
N THR A 101 5.58 -22.50 5.66
CA THR A 101 4.71 -23.58 6.17
C THR A 101 3.38 -23.10 6.77
N GLY A 102 3.22 -21.80 7.04
CA GLY A 102 2.03 -21.25 7.69
C GLY A 102 1.89 -21.59 9.17
N ARG A 103 2.93 -22.18 9.80
CA ARG A 103 2.93 -22.52 11.24
C ARG A 103 3.18 -21.29 12.10
N THR A 104 2.54 -21.20 13.26
CA THR A 104 2.76 -20.10 14.21
C THR A 104 4.17 -20.17 14.80
N HIS A 105 4.94 -19.08 14.65
CA HIS A 105 6.19 -18.85 15.37
C HIS A 105 5.92 -18.21 16.74
N TRP A 106 5.10 -17.17 16.77
CA TRP A 106 4.70 -16.49 18.00
C TRP A 106 3.30 -15.88 17.89
N ARG A 107 2.67 -15.64 19.04
CA ARG A 107 1.42 -14.88 19.18
C ARG A 107 1.59 -13.83 20.27
N ARG A 108 1.03 -12.64 20.10
CA ARG A 108 1.15 -11.53 21.04
C ARG A 108 -0.18 -10.83 21.25
N THR A 109 -0.63 -10.83 22.51
CA THR A 109 -1.80 -10.06 22.91
C THR A 109 -1.55 -8.57 22.86
N LEU A 110 -2.48 -7.83 22.25
CA LEU A 110 -2.41 -6.37 22.12
C LEU A 110 -3.38 -5.66 23.08
N PRO A 111 -3.09 -4.42 23.52
CA PRO A 111 -4.06 -3.61 24.23
C PRO A 111 -5.30 -3.36 23.36
N THR A 112 -6.49 -3.37 23.96
CA THR A 112 -7.76 -3.18 23.25
C THR A 112 -7.75 -1.90 22.42
N GLY A 113 -8.06 -2.04 21.13
CA GLY A 113 -8.10 -0.91 20.18
C GLY A 113 -6.73 -0.30 19.84
N ALA A 114 -5.61 -0.95 20.18
CA ALA A 114 -4.28 -0.47 19.81
C ALA A 114 -4.08 -0.38 18.29
N GLY A 115 -3.35 0.65 17.86
CA GLY A 115 -2.93 0.82 16.48
C GLY A 115 -1.71 -0.03 16.21
N THR A 116 -1.53 -0.48 14.96
CA THR A 116 -0.34 -1.25 14.56
C THR A 116 0.23 -0.70 13.26
N GLN A 117 1.55 -0.52 13.20
CA GLN A 117 2.29 -0.34 11.94
C GLN A 117 3.50 -1.26 11.88
N TYR A 118 4.02 -1.46 10.67
CA TYR A 118 5.21 -2.28 10.42
C TYR A 118 6.29 -1.42 9.77
N ALA A 119 7.38 -1.19 10.50
CA ALA A 119 8.49 -0.37 10.06
C ALA A 119 9.81 -1.08 10.37
N ASP A 120 10.59 -1.37 9.31
CA ASP A 120 11.97 -1.82 9.40
C ASP A 120 12.23 -3.01 10.37
N GLY A 121 11.43 -4.07 10.21
CA GLY A 121 11.49 -5.27 11.05
C GLY A 121 10.91 -5.07 12.47
N THR A 122 10.16 -3.99 12.70
CA THR A 122 9.52 -3.69 13.98
C THR A 122 8.01 -3.53 13.79
N LEU A 123 7.23 -4.22 14.63
CA LEU A 123 5.82 -3.97 14.83
C LEU A 123 5.69 -2.85 15.86
N LEU A 124 5.17 -1.70 15.44
CA LEU A 124 4.89 -0.55 16.27
C LEU A 124 3.45 -0.67 16.78
N VAL A 125 3.28 -0.76 18.10
CA VAL A 125 1.96 -0.84 18.75
C VAL A 125 1.67 0.48 19.48
N THR A 126 0.63 1.20 19.05
CA THR A 126 0.22 2.49 19.64
C THR A 126 -1.01 2.29 20.52
N ALA A 127 -0.84 2.38 21.83
CA ALA A 127 -1.91 2.26 22.81
C ALA A 127 -2.80 3.53 22.86
N ALA A 128 -3.98 3.40 23.46
CA ALA A 128 -4.94 4.50 23.58
C ALA A 128 -4.42 5.70 24.39
N ASP A 129 -3.48 5.47 25.30
CA ASP A 129 -2.87 6.49 26.15
C ASP A 129 -1.75 7.30 25.44
N GLY A 130 -1.39 6.92 24.21
CA GLY A 130 -0.30 7.53 23.44
C GLY A 130 1.06 6.86 23.61
N THR A 131 1.17 5.81 24.42
CA THR A 131 2.40 5.00 24.51
C THR A 131 2.60 4.20 23.22
N VAL A 132 3.80 4.28 22.64
CA VAL A 132 4.22 3.50 21.49
C VAL A 132 5.20 2.43 21.96
N THR A 133 4.96 1.19 21.56
CA THR A 133 5.81 0.03 21.88
C THR A 133 6.38 -0.54 20.58
N GLY A 134 7.71 -0.59 20.48
CA GLY A 134 8.40 -1.29 19.41
C GLY A 134 8.58 -2.76 19.74
N VAL A 135 8.08 -3.62 18.87
CA VAL A 135 8.10 -5.09 19.00
C VAL A 135 8.94 -5.69 17.89
N ASP A 136 9.91 -6.52 18.25
CA ASP A 136 10.68 -7.32 17.31
C ASP A 136 9.75 -8.19 16.46
N SER A 137 9.75 -7.99 15.14
CA SER A 137 8.84 -8.74 14.25
C SER A 137 9.23 -10.20 14.05
N ALA A 138 10.49 -10.58 14.28
CA ALA A 138 10.92 -11.96 14.17
C ALA A 138 10.59 -12.76 15.44
N SER A 139 10.68 -12.13 16.62
CA SER A 139 10.55 -12.83 17.90
C SER A 139 9.33 -12.45 18.76
N GLY A 140 8.54 -11.45 18.37
CA GLY A 140 7.39 -10.95 19.14
C GLY A 140 7.74 -10.21 20.45
N ARG A 141 9.03 -10.04 20.77
CA ARG A 141 9.51 -9.44 22.03
C ARG A 141 9.51 -7.92 21.96
N THR A 142 9.16 -7.26 23.05
CA THR A 142 9.29 -5.79 23.15
C THR A 142 10.78 -5.41 23.09
N ARG A 143 11.14 -4.50 22.18
CA ARG A 143 12.46 -3.85 22.10
C ARG A 143 12.50 -2.58 22.96
N TRP A 144 11.45 -1.78 22.89
CA TRP A 144 11.32 -0.50 23.60
C TRP A 144 9.84 -0.15 23.82
N SER A 145 9.54 0.69 24.81
CA SER A 145 8.22 1.26 25.04
C SER A 145 8.33 2.61 25.74
N HIS A 146 7.73 3.65 25.18
CA HIS A 146 7.63 4.99 25.78
C HIS A 146 6.61 5.85 25.02
N ARG A 147 6.30 7.05 25.53
CA ARG A 147 5.50 8.05 24.81
C ARG A 147 6.38 8.91 23.92
N LEU A 148 6.00 9.05 22.65
CA LEU A 148 6.62 10.00 21.73
C LEU A 148 6.19 11.44 22.05
N PRO A 149 6.96 12.48 21.68
CA PRO A 149 6.58 13.87 21.86
C PRO A 149 5.24 14.19 21.20
N GLY A 150 4.27 14.70 21.97
CA GLY A 150 2.92 14.94 21.48
C GLY A 150 1.89 14.97 22.61
N THR A 151 0.62 15.01 22.23
CA THR A 151 -0.53 14.95 23.15
C THR A 151 -1.58 14.00 22.56
N GLY A 152 -2.17 13.15 23.41
CA GLY A 152 -3.11 12.14 22.98
C GLY A 152 -2.44 10.99 22.22
N ARG A 153 -3.23 10.26 21.44
CA ARG A 153 -2.79 9.10 20.65
C ARG A 153 -2.27 9.55 19.29
N PRO A 154 -0.98 9.34 18.94
CA PRO A 154 -0.49 9.65 17.60
C PRO A 154 -1.08 8.70 16.56
N GLY A 155 -1.41 9.24 15.39
CA GLY A 155 -1.34 8.44 14.16
C GLY A 155 0.12 8.07 13.93
N VAL A 156 0.39 6.81 13.58
CA VAL A 156 1.74 6.36 13.22
C VAL A 156 1.66 5.82 11.81
N ASP A 157 2.64 6.19 10.99
CA ASP A 157 2.78 5.79 9.60
C ASP A 157 4.25 5.51 9.27
N SER A 158 4.49 4.72 8.23
CA SER A 158 5.83 4.40 7.73
C SER A 158 5.79 4.07 6.25
N TYR A 159 6.86 4.41 5.53
CA TYR A 159 6.91 4.31 4.07
C TYR A 159 8.15 3.51 3.61
N PRO A 160 8.08 2.79 2.47
CA PRO A 160 9.21 2.08 1.91
C PRO A 160 10.45 2.98 1.75
N GLY A 161 11.64 2.44 2.01
CA GLY A 161 12.93 3.15 1.84
C GLY A 161 13.25 4.24 2.87
N GLY A 162 12.26 4.80 3.57
CA GLY A 162 12.49 5.96 4.46
C GLY A 162 13.27 5.68 5.76
N GLY A 163 13.41 4.43 6.17
CA GLY A 163 14.19 4.01 7.35
C GLY A 163 13.74 4.61 8.70
N ALA A 164 12.60 5.30 8.73
CA ALA A 164 12.00 5.98 9.88
C ALA A 164 10.49 5.71 9.90
N ALA A 165 9.89 5.82 11.09
CA ALA A 165 8.45 5.93 11.26
C ALA A 165 8.09 7.38 11.66
N TYR A 166 6.87 7.78 11.35
CA TYR A 166 6.35 9.13 11.56
C TYR A 166 5.14 9.07 12.47
N ALA A 167 5.21 9.76 13.60
CA ALA A 167 4.08 9.96 14.51
C ALA A 167 3.50 11.35 14.28
N SER A 168 2.19 11.45 14.02
CA SER A 168 1.47 12.70 13.80
C SER A 168 0.33 12.91 14.80
N THR A 169 0.28 14.08 15.43
CA THR A 169 -0.84 14.53 16.27
C THR A 169 -1.32 15.91 15.83
N ALA A 170 -2.55 16.00 15.37
CA ALA A 170 -3.21 17.29 15.09
C ALA A 170 -3.53 18.04 16.40
N SER A 171 -3.57 19.36 16.36
CA SER A 171 -4.20 20.17 17.41
C SER A 171 -5.72 20.04 17.36
N ALA A 172 -6.39 20.21 18.50
CA ALA A 172 -7.84 20.04 18.63
C ALA A 172 -8.65 21.03 17.76
N ASP A 173 -8.04 22.13 17.32
CA ASP A 173 -8.62 23.12 16.41
C ASP A 173 -8.25 22.90 14.92
N GLY A 174 -7.52 21.82 14.61
CA GLY A 174 -7.06 21.50 13.25
C GLY A 174 -6.04 22.47 12.64
N ARG A 175 -5.60 23.51 13.37
CA ARG A 175 -4.71 24.56 12.82
C ARG A 175 -3.24 24.16 12.76
N SER A 176 -2.84 23.06 13.40
CA SER A 176 -1.46 22.57 13.38
C SER A 176 -1.39 21.06 13.50
N THR A 177 -0.29 20.48 13.02
CA THR A 177 0.05 19.07 13.20
C THR A 177 1.48 18.98 13.71
N ARG A 178 1.69 18.36 14.88
CA ARG A 178 3.02 17.95 15.31
C ARG A 178 3.38 16.66 14.58
N VAL A 179 4.59 16.61 14.03
CA VAL A 179 5.15 15.45 13.33
C VAL A 179 6.48 15.12 13.97
N VAL A 180 6.62 13.87 14.42
CA VAL A 180 7.85 13.31 15.00
C VAL A 180 8.33 12.20 14.09
N ALA A 181 9.54 12.32 13.55
CA ALA A 181 10.22 11.18 12.93
C ALA A 181 11.05 10.47 14.00
N PHE A 182 10.93 9.15 14.07
CA PHE A 182 11.67 8.33 15.00
C PHE A 182 12.21 7.06 14.32
N ASP A 183 13.28 6.53 14.90
CA ASP A 183 13.82 5.24 14.51
C ASP A 183 12.89 4.12 15.02
N PRO A 184 12.31 3.28 14.15
CA PRO A 184 11.34 2.28 14.59
C PRO A 184 11.97 1.17 15.44
N ARG A 185 13.27 0.88 15.28
CA ARG A 185 13.95 -0.23 15.97
C ARG A 185 14.31 0.12 17.42
N THR A 186 14.62 1.38 17.68
CA THR A 186 15.07 1.90 19.00
C THR A 186 14.06 2.83 19.68
N GLY A 187 13.13 3.41 18.92
CA GLY A 187 12.21 4.46 19.37
C GLY A 187 12.85 5.84 19.46
N ALA A 188 14.14 5.98 19.15
CA ALA A 188 14.85 7.25 19.25
C ALA A 188 14.27 8.30 18.30
N VAL A 189 13.86 9.45 18.83
CA VAL A 189 13.41 10.60 18.03
C VAL A 189 14.57 11.14 17.21
N ARG A 190 14.38 11.23 15.89
CA ARG A 190 15.33 11.83 14.94
C ARG A 190 15.09 13.32 14.79
N TRP A 191 13.82 13.73 14.72
CA TRP A 191 13.40 15.13 14.75
C TRP A 191 11.92 15.24 15.13
N ASP A 192 11.54 16.45 15.53
CA ASP A 192 10.20 16.83 15.96
C ASP A 192 9.92 18.25 15.45
N THR A 193 8.76 18.46 14.85
CA THR A 193 8.34 19.75 14.30
C THR A 193 6.83 19.94 14.42
N ARG A 194 6.37 21.20 14.45
CA ARG A 194 4.96 21.55 14.33
C ARG A 194 4.75 22.27 12.99
N LEU A 195 3.94 21.67 12.13
CA LEU A 195 3.55 22.20 10.83
C LEU A 195 2.15 22.84 10.92
N THR A 196 1.88 23.80 10.04
CA THR A 196 0.57 24.47 9.95
C THR A 196 -0.46 23.61 9.19
N GLY A 197 -1.70 23.60 9.69
CA GLY A 197 -2.82 22.84 9.14
C GLY A 197 -2.96 21.43 9.69
N LEU A 198 -4.08 20.80 9.33
CA LEU A 198 -4.38 19.38 9.58
C LEU A 198 -3.71 18.56 8.49
N LEU A 199 -2.56 17.95 8.81
CA LEU A 199 -1.72 17.24 7.86
C LEU A 199 -1.71 15.74 8.15
N ARG A 200 -1.95 14.92 7.13
CA ARG A 200 -1.76 13.46 7.19
C ARG A 200 -0.58 13.09 6.30
N PRO A 201 0.46 12.40 6.81
CA PRO A 201 1.57 11.98 5.97
C PRO A 201 1.09 10.95 4.94
N VAL A 202 1.67 10.98 3.74
CA VAL A 202 1.30 10.10 2.61
C VAL A 202 2.50 9.49 1.88
N GLY A 203 3.70 9.89 2.26
CA GLY A 203 4.95 9.30 1.79
C GLY A 203 6.16 10.00 2.40
N ALA A 204 7.32 9.34 2.30
CA ALA A 204 8.60 9.93 2.60
C ALA A 204 9.67 9.38 1.65
N ALA A 205 10.58 10.23 1.22
CA ALA A 205 11.73 9.88 0.36
C ALA A 205 12.85 10.90 0.62
N ASP A 206 14.11 10.44 0.68
CA ASP A 206 15.30 11.31 0.70
C ASP A 206 15.25 12.45 1.74
N GLY A 207 14.89 12.12 3.00
CA GLY A 207 14.75 13.10 4.09
C GLY A 207 13.56 14.07 3.95
N THR A 208 12.74 13.92 2.91
CA THR A 208 11.51 14.66 2.66
C THR A 208 10.30 13.86 3.14
N VAL A 209 9.34 14.51 3.78
CA VAL A 209 8.01 13.96 4.09
C VAL A 209 6.95 14.72 3.31
N PHE A 210 5.99 13.99 2.76
CA PHE A 210 4.88 14.51 1.96
C PHE A 210 3.58 14.27 2.71
N PHE A 211 2.69 15.25 2.69
CA PHE A 211 1.41 15.23 3.38
C PHE A 211 0.29 15.64 2.45
N VAL A 212 -0.92 15.13 2.71
CA VAL A 212 -2.15 15.82 2.33
C VAL A 212 -2.56 16.75 3.46
N SER A 213 -2.99 17.95 3.08
CA SER A 213 -3.67 18.90 3.96
C SER A 213 -5.17 18.70 3.83
N ALA A 214 -5.87 18.56 4.95
CA ALA A 214 -7.31 18.46 4.99
C ALA A 214 -7.94 19.73 5.59
N ASP A 215 -9.10 20.11 5.08
CA ASP A 215 -9.97 21.07 5.75
C ASP A 215 -10.45 20.51 7.11
N PRO A 216 -10.40 21.27 8.21
CA PRO A 216 -10.74 20.76 9.54
C PRO A 216 -12.25 20.60 9.80
N VAL A 217 -13.13 21.07 8.90
CA VAL A 217 -14.59 20.97 9.02
C VAL A 217 -15.13 19.78 8.22
N TYR A 218 -14.72 19.65 6.97
CA TYR A 218 -15.21 18.65 6.03
C TYR A 218 -14.25 17.44 5.85
N GLY A 219 -12.97 17.60 6.17
CA GLY A 219 -11.94 16.56 5.95
C GLY A 219 -11.42 16.47 4.51
N ASP A 220 -11.98 17.26 3.59
CA ASP A 220 -11.56 17.29 2.18
C ASP A 220 -10.11 17.75 2.04
N THR A 221 -9.36 17.08 1.16
CA THR A 221 -7.96 17.42 0.88
C THR A 221 -7.90 18.68 0.01
N ASP A 222 -7.28 19.74 0.51
CA ASP A 222 -7.21 21.05 -0.16
C ASP A 222 -5.82 21.39 -0.72
N ALA A 223 -4.77 20.71 -0.24
CA ALA A 223 -3.40 20.91 -0.70
C ALA A 223 -2.51 19.68 -0.48
N VAL A 224 -1.40 19.62 -1.22
CA VAL A 224 -0.25 18.76 -0.91
C VAL A 224 0.82 19.60 -0.22
N VAL A 225 1.45 19.07 0.82
CA VAL A 225 2.55 19.73 1.54
C VAL A 225 3.82 18.87 1.48
N ARG A 226 4.95 19.49 1.12
CA ARG A 226 6.30 18.92 1.22
C ARG A 226 7.01 19.55 2.42
N TYR A 227 7.61 18.73 3.27
CA TYR A 227 8.53 19.14 4.33
C TYR A 227 9.89 18.49 4.13
N ASP A 228 10.93 19.31 4.06
CA ASP A 228 12.33 18.88 3.96
C ASP A 228 12.97 18.89 5.35
N ALA A 229 13.32 17.72 5.91
CA ALA A 229 13.73 17.65 7.31
C ALA A 229 15.11 18.28 7.59
N ALA A 230 16.00 18.34 6.58
CA ALA A 230 17.35 18.88 6.73
C ALA A 230 17.34 20.41 6.70
N THR A 231 16.65 21.01 5.72
CA THR A 231 16.55 22.46 5.58
C THR A 231 15.41 23.09 6.37
N ARG A 232 14.48 22.26 6.87
CA ARG A 232 13.17 22.64 7.45
C ARG A 232 12.25 23.39 6.47
N ALA A 233 12.55 23.37 5.18
CA ALA A 233 11.73 24.04 4.16
C ALA A 233 10.35 23.36 4.05
N VAL A 234 9.30 24.17 4.12
CA VAL A 234 7.91 23.75 3.89
C VAL A 234 7.45 24.35 2.56
N ARG A 235 6.82 23.52 1.71
CA ARG A 235 6.13 24.00 0.51
C ARG A 235 4.72 23.42 0.43
N ARG A 236 3.74 24.29 0.27
CA ARG A 236 2.32 23.94 0.08
C ARG A 236 1.94 24.16 -1.38
N VAL A 237 1.26 23.19 -1.98
CA VAL A 237 0.71 23.25 -3.34
C VAL A 237 -0.80 23.10 -3.22
N PRO A 238 -1.59 24.18 -3.35
CA PRO A 238 -3.05 24.08 -3.30
C PRO A 238 -3.57 23.27 -4.48
N LEU A 239 -4.62 22.48 -4.25
CA LEU A 239 -5.37 21.84 -5.31
C LEU A 239 -6.34 22.84 -5.95
N PRO A 240 -6.66 22.72 -7.25
CA PRO A 240 -7.63 23.62 -7.90
C PRO A 240 -9.06 23.53 -7.33
N ALA A 241 -9.40 22.41 -6.69
CA ALA A 241 -10.62 22.20 -5.93
C ALA A 241 -10.33 21.20 -4.78
N PRO A 242 -11.07 21.26 -3.65
CA PRO A 242 -10.97 20.27 -2.60
C PRO A 242 -11.34 18.85 -3.10
N ARG A 243 -10.71 17.84 -2.50
CA ARG A 243 -10.85 16.42 -2.90
C ARG A 243 -11.29 15.55 -1.71
N PRO A 244 -12.49 14.95 -1.72
CA PRO A 244 -12.97 14.09 -0.65
C PRO A 244 -12.27 12.72 -0.62
N ASP A 245 -12.07 12.18 0.59
CA ASP A 245 -11.70 10.78 0.87
C ASP A 245 -10.46 10.27 0.08
N VAL A 246 -9.44 11.12 -0.07
CA VAL A 246 -8.27 10.85 -0.94
C VAL A 246 -7.39 9.71 -0.44
N HIS A 247 -7.10 8.76 -1.34
CA HIS A 247 -5.96 7.84 -1.27
C HIS A 247 -4.75 8.46 -1.97
N ALA A 248 -3.59 8.45 -1.31
CA ALA A 248 -2.39 9.11 -1.82
C ALA A 248 -1.15 8.20 -1.80
N VAL A 249 -0.29 8.35 -2.79
CA VAL A 249 1.02 7.66 -2.87
C VAL A 249 2.07 8.60 -3.48
N VAL A 250 3.33 8.41 -3.10
CA VAL A 250 4.46 9.23 -3.57
C VAL A 250 5.41 8.39 -4.42
N ARG A 251 5.85 8.93 -5.55
CA ARG A 251 6.88 8.34 -6.42
C ARG A 251 7.69 9.47 -7.06
N GLU A 252 9.02 9.45 -6.90
CA GLU A 252 9.94 10.46 -7.48
C GLU A 252 9.56 11.91 -7.13
N GLY A 253 9.12 12.18 -5.90
CA GLY A 253 8.72 13.52 -5.44
C GLY A 253 7.36 14.04 -5.94
N VAL A 254 6.71 13.29 -6.84
CA VAL A 254 5.33 13.51 -7.28
C VAL A 254 4.38 12.77 -6.35
N VAL A 255 3.34 13.47 -5.89
CA VAL A 255 2.26 12.92 -5.07
C VAL A 255 1.04 12.69 -5.96
N TYR A 256 0.56 11.44 -5.98
CA TYR A 256 -0.61 11.03 -6.75
C TYR A 256 -1.79 10.88 -5.79
N LEU A 257 -2.93 11.49 -6.13
CA LEU A 257 -4.11 11.60 -5.29
C LEU A 257 -5.31 11.00 -6.04
N LEU A 258 -5.85 9.88 -5.56
CA LEU A 258 -7.12 9.31 -6.04
C LEU A 258 -8.24 9.70 -5.06
N ASP A 259 -9.18 10.52 -5.50
CA ASP A 259 -10.38 10.86 -4.73
C ASP A 259 -11.48 9.78 -4.82
N VAL A 260 -12.47 9.88 -3.95
CA VAL A 260 -13.56 8.90 -3.82
C VAL A 260 -14.57 8.89 -4.98
N ASN A 261 -14.54 9.90 -5.84
CA ASN A 261 -15.39 10.02 -7.03
C ASN A 261 -14.68 9.47 -8.29
N GLY A 262 -13.36 9.24 -8.20
CA GLY A 262 -12.54 8.70 -9.28
C GLY A 262 -11.61 9.73 -9.93
N GLY A 263 -11.55 10.94 -9.40
CA GLY A 263 -10.60 11.96 -9.82
C GLY A 263 -9.19 11.60 -9.37
N LEU A 264 -8.26 11.52 -10.33
CA LEU A 264 -6.85 11.21 -10.10
C LEU A 264 -6.00 12.41 -10.49
N ASP A 265 -5.35 13.05 -9.52
CA ASP A 265 -4.42 14.17 -9.74
C ASP A 265 -2.97 13.71 -9.51
N ALA A 266 -2.03 14.23 -10.32
CA ALA A 266 -0.59 14.14 -10.03
C ALA A 266 -0.02 15.51 -9.70
N VAL A 267 0.60 15.66 -8.54
CA VAL A 267 1.10 16.94 -8.01
C VAL A 267 2.60 16.86 -7.81
N ASP A 268 3.34 17.63 -8.61
CA ASP A 268 4.77 17.82 -8.42
C ASP A 268 4.97 18.90 -7.36
N THR A 269 5.54 18.50 -6.22
CA THR A 269 5.79 19.40 -5.09
C THR A 269 7.10 20.19 -5.21
N ALA A 270 8.01 19.76 -6.08
CA ALA A 270 9.27 20.45 -6.39
C ALA A 270 9.11 21.50 -7.50
N ALA A 271 8.25 21.26 -8.49
CA ALA A 271 7.75 22.30 -9.39
C ALA A 271 6.65 23.15 -8.74
N GLY A 272 5.90 22.58 -7.80
CA GLY A 272 4.81 23.24 -7.07
C GLY A 272 3.53 23.40 -7.90
N LYS A 273 3.21 22.40 -8.73
CA LYS A 273 2.05 22.44 -9.63
C LYS A 273 1.43 21.05 -9.81
N ARG A 274 0.15 21.01 -10.16
CA ARG A 274 -0.46 19.82 -10.74
C ARG A 274 0.15 19.57 -12.13
N LEU A 275 0.64 18.35 -12.37
CA LEU A 275 1.17 17.91 -13.66
C LEU A 275 0.03 17.54 -14.63
N TRP A 276 -0.91 16.73 -14.16
CA TRP A 276 -2.05 16.25 -14.93
C TRP A 276 -3.21 15.88 -14.00
N HIS A 277 -4.38 15.67 -14.60
CA HIS A 277 -5.60 15.19 -13.96
C HIS A 277 -6.33 14.22 -14.89
N LEU A 278 -6.88 13.15 -14.34
CA LEU A 278 -7.68 12.14 -15.03
C LEU A 278 -8.94 11.84 -14.22
N GLU A 279 -10.11 11.88 -14.88
CA GLU A 279 -11.34 11.31 -14.32
C GLU A 279 -11.40 9.83 -14.73
N THR A 280 -11.31 8.92 -13.74
CA THR A 280 -11.32 7.47 -13.98
C THR A 280 -12.72 6.88 -14.01
N SER A 281 -13.73 7.64 -13.58
CA SER A 281 -15.11 7.20 -13.34
C SER A 281 -15.25 6.02 -12.36
N VAL A 282 -14.22 5.72 -11.56
CA VAL A 282 -14.27 4.68 -10.53
C VAL A 282 -14.55 5.33 -9.17
N SER A 283 -15.81 5.27 -8.75
CA SER A 283 -16.16 5.65 -7.37
C SER A 283 -15.63 4.63 -6.35
N ARG A 284 -15.10 5.14 -5.24
CA ARG A 284 -14.59 4.37 -4.08
C ARG A 284 -13.60 3.29 -4.52
N GLY A 285 -12.54 3.68 -5.23
CA GLY A 285 -11.41 2.80 -5.56
C GLY A 285 -10.67 2.29 -4.32
N SER A 286 -9.76 1.33 -4.49
CA SER A 286 -8.81 0.95 -3.43
C SER A 286 -7.78 2.04 -3.16
N ALA A 287 -6.96 1.84 -2.12
CA ALA A 287 -5.70 2.57 -2.00
C ALA A 287 -4.88 2.44 -3.31
N LEU A 288 -4.26 3.55 -3.71
CA LEU A 288 -3.47 3.70 -4.92
C LEU A 288 -2.05 3.19 -4.69
N VAL A 289 -1.52 2.41 -5.62
CA VAL A 289 -0.17 1.82 -5.51
C VAL A 289 0.66 2.19 -6.72
N ALA A 290 1.81 2.83 -6.49
CA ALA A 290 2.72 3.25 -7.56
C ALA A 290 3.76 2.16 -7.88
N GLY A 291 3.84 1.75 -9.14
CA GLY A 291 4.96 0.97 -9.68
C GLY A 291 5.92 1.84 -10.51
N ASP A 292 6.82 1.18 -11.25
CA ASP A 292 7.88 1.88 -12.00
C ASP A 292 7.36 2.82 -13.10
N ARG A 293 6.23 2.49 -13.73
CA ARG A 293 5.61 3.28 -14.80
C ARG A 293 4.15 3.63 -14.57
N TYR A 294 3.41 2.73 -13.93
CA TYR A 294 1.96 2.83 -13.79
C TYR A 294 1.54 2.96 -12.33
N LEU A 295 0.42 3.64 -12.12
CA LEU A 295 -0.33 3.67 -10.88
C LEU A 295 -1.43 2.60 -10.99
N TYR A 296 -1.62 1.82 -9.93
CA TYR A 296 -2.57 0.72 -9.90
C TYR A 296 -3.58 0.88 -8.76
N PHE A 297 -4.84 0.59 -9.05
CA PHE A 297 -5.90 0.52 -8.05
C PHE A 297 -7.02 -0.43 -8.50
N SER A 298 -7.78 -0.95 -7.54
CA SER A 298 -8.92 -1.84 -7.78
C SER A 298 -10.23 -1.07 -7.71
N ALA A 299 -11.11 -1.27 -8.68
CA ALA A 299 -12.48 -0.76 -8.66
C ALA A 299 -13.41 -1.67 -7.85
N GLY A 300 -14.61 -1.16 -7.53
CA GLY A 300 -15.58 -1.87 -6.70
C GLY A 300 -16.25 -3.09 -7.33
N ASP A 301 -16.16 -3.19 -8.65
CA ASP A 301 -16.64 -4.28 -9.48
C ASP A 301 -15.55 -5.34 -9.75
N GLY A 302 -14.38 -5.26 -9.10
CA GLY A 302 -13.29 -6.23 -9.26
C GLY A 302 -12.38 -6.00 -10.46
N ARG A 303 -12.53 -4.88 -11.19
CA ARG A 303 -11.53 -4.45 -12.18
C ARG A 303 -10.24 -4.01 -11.48
N LEU A 304 -9.09 -4.42 -12.01
CA LEU A 304 -7.82 -3.75 -11.78
C LEU A 304 -7.64 -2.69 -12.87
N LEU A 305 -7.21 -1.48 -12.51
CA LEU A 305 -6.89 -0.41 -13.46
C LEU A 305 -5.41 -0.03 -13.37
N ALA A 306 -4.83 0.36 -14.51
CA ALA A 306 -3.50 0.93 -14.62
C ALA A 306 -3.53 2.30 -15.31
N VAL A 307 -2.92 3.31 -14.70
CA VAL A 307 -2.78 4.66 -15.27
C VAL A 307 -1.30 4.98 -15.45
N ASP A 308 -0.88 5.46 -16.62
CA ASP A 308 0.51 5.89 -16.86
C ASP A 308 0.83 7.09 -15.96
N ALA A 309 1.81 6.92 -15.06
CA ALA A 309 2.10 7.90 -14.01
C ALA A 309 2.65 9.23 -14.58
N ARG A 310 3.24 9.22 -15.77
CA ARG A 310 3.81 10.42 -16.41
C ARG A 310 2.75 11.20 -17.17
N GLY A 311 1.90 10.49 -17.93
CA GLY A 311 0.93 11.11 -18.85
C GLY A 311 -0.51 11.22 -18.33
N GLY A 312 -0.86 10.58 -17.20
CA GLY A 312 -2.22 10.61 -16.67
C GLY A 312 -3.26 9.95 -17.58
N ARG A 313 -2.87 8.93 -18.34
CA ARG A 313 -3.77 8.20 -19.25
C ARG A 313 -4.02 6.78 -18.72
N LEU A 314 -5.27 6.34 -18.77
CA LEU A 314 -5.60 4.93 -18.57
C LEU A 314 -4.83 4.08 -19.59
N ALA A 315 -3.96 3.21 -19.09
CA ALA A 315 -3.12 2.31 -19.89
C ALA A 315 -3.81 0.97 -20.14
N GLY A 316 -4.69 0.56 -19.22
CA GLY A 316 -5.50 -0.64 -19.35
C GLY A 316 -6.34 -0.91 -18.11
N GLN A 317 -7.27 -1.85 -18.25
CA GLN A 317 -8.10 -2.34 -17.15
C GLN A 317 -8.53 -3.78 -17.43
N THR A 318 -8.66 -4.61 -16.40
CA THR A 318 -9.23 -5.95 -16.57
C THR A 318 -10.75 -5.88 -16.76
N PRO A 319 -11.40 -6.95 -17.25
CA PRO A 319 -12.85 -7.12 -17.15
C PRO A 319 -13.36 -7.05 -15.70
N ALA A 320 -14.63 -6.66 -15.54
CA ALA A 320 -15.31 -6.65 -14.25
C ALA A 320 -15.60 -8.07 -13.75
N ARG A 321 -15.55 -8.24 -12.43
CA ARG A 321 -15.79 -9.48 -11.69
C ARG A 321 -16.64 -9.22 -10.43
N PRO A 322 -17.88 -8.73 -10.58
CA PRO A 322 -18.82 -8.71 -9.47
C PRO A 322 -19.12 -10.16 -9.05
N GLY A 323 -19.03 -10.43 -7.75
CA GLY A 323 -19.39 -11.74 -7.19
C GLY A 323 -20.88 -12.05 -7.29
N ASP A 324 -21.26 -13.23 -6.82
CA ASP A 324 -22.59 -13.87 -6.92
C ASP A 324 -23.76 -13.19 -6.16
N GLY A 325 -23.54 -12.00 -5.61
CA GLY A 325 -24.64 -11.08 -5.27
C GLY A 325 -25.15 -11.15 -3.83
N THR A 326 -24.36 -10.63 -2.89
CA THR A 326 -24.87 -9.73 -1.84
C THR A 326 -23.75 -8.77 -1.46
N ALA A 327 -23.46 -7.81 -2.34
CA ALA A 327 -22.39 -6.83 -2.15
C ALA A 327 -22.72 -5.85 -1.00
N ARG A 328 -22.57 -6.33 0.24
CA ARG A 328 -22.13 -5.47 1.34
C ARG A 328 -20.89 -4.77 0.81
N ILE A 329 -20.98 -3.44 0.64
CA ILE A 329 -19.86 -2.64 0.15
C ILE A 329 -18.69 -2.93 1.07
N ALA A 330 -17.69 -3.67 0.58
CA ALA A 330 -16.54 -4.04 1.37
C ALA A 330 -15.91 -2.74 1.88
N ALA A 331 -16.03 -2.48 3.18
CA ALA A 331 -15.84 -1.15 3.78
C ALA A 331 -14.42 -0.60 3.55
N LEU A 332 -13.50 -1.50 3.20
CA LEU A 332 -12.22 -1.20 2.61
C LEU A 332 -12.09 -2.10 1.36
N ARG A 333 -11.54 -1.60 0.24
CA ARG A 333 -11.19 -2.44 -0.93
C ARG A 333 -9.74 -2.90 -0.92
N ALA A 334 -9.48 -4.07 -1.49
CA ALA A 334 -8.14 -4.64 -1.60
C ALA A 334 -7.28 -3.82 -2.59
N ALA A 335 -6.18 -3.27 -2.09
CA ALA A 335 -5.18 -2.63 -2.93
C ALA A 335 -4.44 -3.69 -3.76
N PRO A 336 -4.04 -3.38 -5.01
CA PRO A 336 -3.16 -4.26 -5.77
C PRO A 336 -1.82 -4.45 -5.07
N VAL A 337 -1.18 -5.60 -5.29
CA VAL A 337 0.12 -5.93 -4.71
C VAL A 337 1.15 -6.01 -5.82
N LEU A 338 2.28 -5.31 -5.67
CA LEU A 338 3.34 -5.28 -6.68
C LEU A 338 4.48 -6.24 -6.32
N ALA A 339 4.91 -7.03 -7.30
CA ALA A 339 6.16 -7.78 -7.28
C ALA A 339 6.74 -7.80 -8.70
N ALA A 340 7.41 -6.70 -9.09
CA ALA A 340 7.77 -6.43 -10.48
C ALA A 340 8.42 -7.65 -11.18
N PRO A 341 7.97 -8.03 -12.40
CA PRO A 341 7.00 -7.34 -13.25
C PRO A 341 5.51 -7.59 -12.92
N GLN A 342 5.22 -8.43 -11.92
CA GLN A 342 3.87 -8.91 -11.63
C GLN A 342 3.05 -7.89 -10.84
N VAL A 343 1.77 -7.76 -11.20
CA VAL A 343 0.74 -7.05 -10.44
C VAL A 343 -0.30 -8.08 -10.00
N PHE A 344 -0.47 -8.25 -8.70
CA PHE A 344 -1.52 -9.11 -8.15
C PHE A 344 -2.76 -8.28 -7.80
N ALA A 345 -3.92 -8.80 -8.16
CA ALA A 345 -5.20 -8.20 -7.84
C ALA A 345 -6.19 -9.26 -7.35
N THR A 346 -7.15 -8.81 -6.54
CA THR A 346 -8.18 -9.66 -5.95
C THR A 346 -9.55 -9.06 -6.23
N ALA A 347 -10.55 -9.88 -6.50
CA ALA A 347 -11.89 -9.42 -6.88
C ALA A 347 -13.00 -9.93 -5.95
N PRO A 348 -14.19 -9.30 -5.94
CA PRO A 348 -15.33 -9.70 -5.10
C PRO A 348 -15.83 -11.14 -5.33
N ASP A 349 -15.51 -11.76 -6.47
CA ASP A 349 -15.72 -13.19 -6.76
C ASP A 349 -14.79 -14.15 -6.00
N GLY A 350 -14.01 -13.63 -5.04
CA GLY A 350 -13.01 -14.39 -4.28
C GLY A 350 -11.75 -14.74 -5.09
N SER A 351 -11.67 -14.35 -6.36
CA SER A 351 -10.52 -14.70 -7.21
C SER A 351 -9.30 -13.85 -6.88
N VAL A 352 -8.13 -14.48 -7.04
CA VAL A 352 -6.82 -13.83 -7.04
C VAL A 352 -6.24 -13.98 -8.44
N SER A 353 -5.59 -12.95 -8.95
CA SER A 353 -4.98 -12.96 -10.28
C SER A 353 -3.62 -12.29 -10.26
N ALA A 354 -2.73 -12.72 -11.17
CA ALA A 354 -1.44 -12.11 -11.43
C ALA A 354 -1.40 -11.67 -12.89
N LEU A 355 -1.05 -10.41 -13.13
CA LEU A 355 -1.01 -9.79 -14.45
C LEU A 355 0.37 -9.19 -14.72
N ASP A 356 0.75 -9.06 -16.00
CA ASP A 356 2.01 -8.41 -16.37
C ASP A 356 1.85 -6.89 -16.26
N GLY A 357 2.55 -6.28 -15.31
CA GLY A 357 2.58 -4.82 -15.13
C GLY A 357 3.36 -4.07 -16.20
N ARG A 358 4.08 -4.77 -17.09
CA ARG A 358 4.84 -4.14 -18.18
C ARG A 358 3.96 -3.74 -19.36
N ASP A 359 2.86 -4.47 -19.57
CA ASP A 359 1.88 -4.19 -20.62
C ASP A 359 0.43 -4.28 -20.10
N PRO A 360 -0.08 -3.21 -19.47
CA PRO A 360 -1.47 -3.13 -19.08
C PRO A 360 -2.47 -3.14 -20.26
N SER A 361 -2.03 -2.89 -21.49
CA SER A 361 -2.94 -2.81 -22.64
C SER A 361 -3.50 -4.17 -23.08
N ALA A 362 -2.93 -5.27 -22.57
CA ALA A 362 -3.31 -6.65 -22.85
C ALA A 362 -4.12 -7.34 -21.73
N TRP A 363 -4.73 -6.57 -20.81
CA TRP A 363 -5.40 -7.06 -19.58
C TRP A 363 -6.88 -7.46 -19.72
#